data_AF-A0A4S4ANZ0-F1
#
_entry.id   AF-A0A4S4ANZ0-F1
#
_cell.length_a   1.000
_cell.length_b   1.000
_cell.length_c   1.000
_cell.angle_alpha   90.00
_cell.angle_beta   90.00
_cell.angle_gamma   90.00
#
_symmetry.space_group_name_H-M   'P 1'
#
loop_
_entity.id
_entity.type
_entity.pdbx_description
1 polymer ?
#
loop_
_entity_poly.entity_id
_entity_poly.type
_entity_poly.pdbx_seq_one_letter_code
_entity_poly.pdbx_strand_id
1 'polypeptide(L)'
;MPSPFRLLTALLTALALHPAGAAHADAPVLLVLGDVGEAHEETAEAIRQALPRGTEVDQIGWSAVAGSHLRGRRVVVTVGGRAAQAVAAAAPPVPVLHTLLTRTSFARLPAASRTGAEVSAVFLDQPAQRQVALIRLALPDARRLALLAGPASRELVDELAEAGRTFRFEPIQARVDTEQDLFVALQQVFSEPAVLTATPDPAVFNSYTVQNVLLTAYRHRSPVIGFSPAYARAGALLALYSTPAQIGSQAGDAVAGVLRGGRLPLPAAPREFEISVNSNVARSLGIELDSAEGLTARLMKQEQGR
;
A
#
# COMPACT_ATOMS: atom_id res chain seq x y z
N MET A 1 -69.06 -34.18 43.65
CA MET A 1 -68.42 -32.86 43.84
C MET A 1 -66.91 -33.07 44.00
N PRO A 2 -66.08 -32.15 43.48
CA PRO A 2 -64.79 -32.36 42.79
C PRO A 2 -63.65 -32.71 43.78
N SER A 3 -62.43 -33.17 43.43
CA SER A 3 -61.58 -32.92 42.27
C SER A 3 -60.48 -33.99 42.12
N PRO A 4 -59.83 -34.08 40.94
CA PRO A 4 -58.81 -35.06 40.58
C PRO A 4 -57.39 -34.46 40.48
N PHE A 5 -56.40 -35.31 40.16
CA PHE A 5 -55.07 -34.98 39.60
C PHE A 5 -54.03 -34.28 40.50
N ARG A 6 -52.99 -35.05 40.89
CA ARG A 6 -51.63 -34.53 41.08
C ARG A 6 -50.78 -35.04 39.92
N LEU A 7 -50.68 -34.21 38.88
CA LEU A 7 -49.84 -34.44 37.71
C LEU A 7 -48.46 -33.80 37.97
N LEU A 8 -47.48 -34.69 38.03
CA LEU A 8 -46.05 -34.41 37.99
C LEU A 8 -45.75 -33.55 36.75
N THR A 9 -45.26 -32.32 36.93
CA THR A 9 -44.74 -31.53 35.80
C THR A 9 -43.33 -31.08 36.15
N ALA A 10 -42.35 -31.83 35.64
CA ALA A 10 -40.96 -31.44 35.63
C ALA A 10 -40.79 -30.30 34.61
N LEU A 11 -40.41 -29.12 35.07
CA LEU A 11 -40.09 -27.97 34.22
C LEU A 11 -38.67 -28.19 33.64
N LEU A 12 -38.59 -28.78 32.45
CA LEU A 12 -37.37 -28.79 31.63
C LEU A 12 -37.24 -27.42 30.98
N THR A 13 -36.44 -26.54 31.59
CA THR A 13 -35.93 -25.32 30.94
C THR A 13 -34.95 -25.73 29.84
N ALA A 14 -35.47 -25.87 28.61
CA ALA A 14 -34.64 -25.96 27.42
C ALA A 14 -33.96 -24.60 27.20
N LEU A 15 -32.73 -24.49 27.72
CA LEU A 15 -31.80 -23.41 27.40
C LEU A 15 -31.45 -23.56 25.90
N ALA A 16 -32.16 -22.83 25.04
CA ALA A 16 -31.81 -22.74 23.63
C ALA A 16 -30.47 -22.00 23.50
N LEU A 17 -29.37 -22.75 23.50
CA LEU A 17 -28.10 -22.29 22.95
C LEU A 17 -28.33 -22.02 21.46
N HIS A 18 -28.62 -20.77 21.11
CA HIS A 18 -28.52 -20.31 19.74
C HIS A 18 -27.04 -20.34 19.33
N PRO A 19 -26.65 -21.08 18.27
CA PRO A 19 -25.32 -20.92 17.71
C PRO A 19 -25.26 -19.54 17.05
N ALA A 20 -24.57 -18.59 17.68
CA ALA A 20 -24.34 -17.23 17.18
C ALA A 20 -23.42 -17.17 15.94
N GLY A 21 -23.28 -18.25 15.17
CA GLY A 21 -22.32 -18.38 14.07
C GLY A 21 -22.91 -18.36 12.67
N ALA A 22 -24.23 -18.47 12.48
CA ALA A 22 -24.82 -18.69 11.15
C ALA A 22 -25.35 -17.43 10.45
N ALA A 23 -25.55 -16.31 11.15
CA ALA A 23 -26.28 -15.16 10.61
C ALA A 23 -25.48 -14.26 9.64
N HIS A 24 -24.20 -14.57 9.38
CA HIS A 24 -23.33 -13.72 8.56
C HIS A 24 -22.84 -14.40 7.27
N ALA A 25 -23.23 -15.65 6.98
CA ALA A 25 -22.73 -16.36 5.79
C ALA A 25 -22.99 -15.59 4.48
N ASP A 26 -24.12 -14.89 4.39
CA ASP A 26 -24.59 -14.19 3.19
C ASP A 26 -24.37 -12.67 3.22
N ALA A 27 -23.69 -12.12 4.23
CA ALA A 27 -23.52 -10.67 4.31
C ALA A 27 -22.54 -10.17 3.22
N PRO A 28 -22.91 -9.13 2.45
CA PRO A 28 -22.12 -8.62 1.33
C PRO A 28 -20.78 -8.01 1.76
N VAL A 29 -19.81 -8.07 0.83
CA VAL A 29 -18.58 -7.25 0.88
C VAL A 29 -18.95 -5.83 0.46
N LEU A 30 -18.40 -4.82 1.14
CA LEU A 30 -18.56 -3.42 0.74
C LEU A 30 -17.25 -2.85 0.23
N LEU A 31 -17.22 -2.37 -1.00
CA LEU A 31 -16.15 -1.54 -1.56
C LEU A 31 -16.50 -0.06 -1.40
N VAL A 32 -15.58 0.72 -0.83
CA VAL A 32 -15.70 2.17 -0.70
C VAL A 32 -14.60 2.83 -1.53
N LEU A 33 -14.98 3.58 -2.58
CA LEU A 33 -14.03 4.23 -3.48
C LEU A 33 -13.80 5.70 -3.09
N GLY A 34 -12.53 6.09 -3.00
CA GLY A 34 -12.10 7.43 -2.61
C GLY A 34 -12.13 8.46 -3.73
N ASP A 35 -12.12 8.02 -4.98
CA ASP A 35 -12.23 8.87 -6.16
C ASP A 35 -12.79 8.08 -7.35
N VAL A 36 -13.24 8.80 -8.38
CA VAL A 36 -13.62 8.23 -9.67
C VAL A 36 -12.40 8.33 -10.57
N GLY A 37 -11.57 7.28 -10.59
CA GLY A 37 -10.35 7.25 -11.38
C GLY A 37 -9.94 5.82 -11.74
N GLU A 38 -9.20 5.69 -12.85
CA GLU A 38 -8.81 4.40 -13.44
C GLU A 38 -8.18 3.45 -12.41
N ALA A 39 -7.22 3.93 -11.61
CA ALA A 39 -6.59 3.12 -10.57
C ALA A 39 -7.57 2.61 -9.49
N HIS A 40 -8.60 3.39 -9.14
CA HIS A 40 -9.59 2.97 -8.14
C HIS A 40 -10.50 1.89 -8.70
N GLU A 41 -10.97 2.07 -9.93
CA GLU A 41 -11.84 1.09 -10.60
C GLU A 41 -11.08 -0.20 -10.94
N GLU A 42 -9.83 -0.11 -11.41
CA GLU A 42 -8.97 -1.26 -11.66
C GLU A 42 -8.73 -2.07 -10.38
N THR A 43 -8.46 -1.40 -9.25
CA THR A 43 -8.32 -2.08 -7.95
C THR A 43 -9.63 -2.74 -7.53
N ALA A 44 -10.76 -2.04 -7.63
CA ALA A 44 -12.08 -2.58 -7.27
C ALA A 44 -12.46 -3.80 -8.13
N GLU A 45 -12.15 -3.75 -9.42
CA GLU A 45 -12.39 -4.84 -10.35
C GLU A 45 -11.50 -6.05 -10.06
N ALA A 46 -10.20 -5.84 -9.82
CA ALA A 46 -9.30 -6.92 -9.43
C ALA A 46 -9.71 -7.57 -8.08
N ILE A 47 -10.23 -6.79 -7.13
CA ILE A 47 -10.83 -7.33 -5.91
C ILE A 47 -12.00 -8.25 -6.28
N ARG A 48 -12.98 -7.78 -7.06
CA ARG A 48 -14.16 -8.56 -7.46
C ARG A 48 -13.78 -9.88 -8.13
N GLN A 49 -12.80 -9.85 -9.03
CA GLN A 49 -12.34 -11.04 -9.77
C GLN A 49 -11.68 -12.10 -8.89
N ALA A 50 -11.04 -11.69 -7.79
CA ALA A 50 -10.41 -12.60 -6.84
C ALA A 50 -11.39 -13.21 -5.80
N LEU A 51 -12.64 -12.73 -5.73
CA LEU A 51 -13.63 -13.26 -4.79
C LEU A 51 -14.26 -14.57 -5.30
N PRO A 52 -14.74 -15.43 -4.38
CA PRO A 52 -15.52 -16.61 -4.76
C PRO A 52 -16.73 -16.24 -5.63
N ARG A 53 -17.06 -17.09 -6.60
CA ARG A 53 -18.24 -16.89 -7.46
C ARG A 53 -19.51 -16.77 -6.62
N GLY A 54 -20.36 -15.81 -6.97
CA GLY A 54 -21.62 -15.54 -6.27
C GLY A 54 -21.49 -14.69 -5.01
N THR A 55 -20.28 -14.21 -4.68
CA THR A 55 -20.11 -13.23 -3.59
C THR A 55 -20.84 -11.93 -3.96
N GLU A 56 -21.75 -11.48 -3.09
CA GLU A 56 -22.40 -10.19 -3.22
C GLU A 56 -21.42 -9.07 -2.85
N VAL A 57 -21.26 -8.09 -3.74
CA VAL A 57 -20.33 -6.96 -3.58
C VAL A 57 -21.08 -5.67 -3.84
N ASP A 58 -21.26 -4.88 -2.78
CA ASP A 58 -21.76 -3.52 -2.88
C ASP A 58 -20.60 -2.55 -3.12
N GLN A 59 -20.86 -1.49 -3.87
CA GLN A 59 -19.91 -0.41 -4.11
C GLN A 59 -20.55 0.95 -3.83
N ILE A 60 -19.85 1.77 -3.06
CA ILE A 60 -20.24 3.17 -2.79
C ILE A 60 -19.05 4.12 -2.93
N GLY A 61 -19.33 5.40 -3.18
CA GLY A 61 -18.34 6.46 -3.06
C GLY A 61 -18.13 6.89 -1.61
N TRP A 62 -16.94 7.41 -1.30
CA TRP A 62 -16.57 7.87 0.06
C TRP A 62 -17.53 8.89 0.66
N SER A 63 -18.16 9.73 -0.17
CA SER A 63 -19.11 10.76 0.26
C SER A 63 -20.45 10.19 0.74
N ALA A 64 -20.77 8.95 0.35
CA ALA A 64 -21.98 8.24 0.78
C ALA A 64 -21.77 7.40 2.06
N VAL A 65 -20.56 7.39 2.63
CA VAL A 65 -20.27 6.61 3.84
C VAL A 65 -21.13 7.10 5.00
N ALA A 66 -21.99 6.21 5.48
CA ALA A 66 -22.83 6.41 6.64
C ALA A 66 -22.83 5.12 7.47
N GLY A 67 -23.08 5.22 8.78
CA GLY A 67 -23.05 4.05 9.67
C GLY A 67 -24.00 2.92 9.26
N SER A 68 -25.12 3.25 8.60
CA SER A 68 -26.06 2.27 8.05
C SER A 68 -25.43 1.43 6.93
N HIS A 69 -24.60 2.03 6.06
CA HIS A 69 -23.94 1.32 4.97
C HIS A 69 -22.86 0.36 5.47
N LEU A 70 -22.24 0.63 6.62
CA LEU A 70 -21.12 -0.17 7.13
C LEU A 70 -21.55 -1.33 8.04
N ARG A 71 -22.77 -1.27 8.61
CA ARG A 71 -23.32 -2.32 9.46
C ARG A 71 -23.75 -3.53 8.63
N GLY A 72 -23.65 -4.72 9.23
CA GLY A 72 -24.08 -5.96 8.57
C GLY A 72 -23.21 -6.40 7.39
N ARG A 73 -22.03 -5.79 7.20
CA ARG A 73 -21.06 -6.18 6.18
C ARG A 73 -20.14 -7.28 6.71
N ARG A 74 -19.67 -8.16 5.83
CA ARG A 74 -18.63 -9.14 6.21
C ARG A 74 -17.27 -8.50 6.36
N VAL A 75 -16.95 -7.59 5.45
CA VAL A 75 -15.73 -6.82 5.43
C VAL A 75 -15.97 -5.57 4.60
N VAL A 76 -15.35 -4.48 5.02
CA VAL A 76 -15.31 -3.22 4.27
C VAL A 76 -13.92 -3.09 3.68
N VAL A 77 -13.84 -2.87 2.37
CA VAL A 77 -12.58 -2.61 1.68
C VAL A 77 -12.59 -1.17 1.19
N THR A 78 -11.58 -0.40 1.58
CA THR A 78 -11.45 0.98 1.10
C THR A 78 -10.41 1.05 0.00
N VAL A 79 -10.74 1.77 -1.06
CA VAL A 79 -9.84 2.04 -2.18
C VAL A 79 -9.50 3.53 -2.14
N GLY A 80 -8.28 3.85 -1.69
CA GLY A 80 -7.74 5.21 -1.65
C GLY A 80 -7.96 5.99 -0.34
N GLY A 81 -7.24 7.11 -0.23
CA GLY A 81 -7.14 7.96 0.96
C GLY A 81 -8.47 8.46 1.53
N ARG A 82 -9.34 9.02 0.68
CA ARG A 82 -10.62 9.59 1.13
C ARG A 82 -11.57 8.52 1.67
N ALA A 83 -11.63 7.35 1.02
CA ALA A 83 -12.42 6.22 1.50
C ALA A 83 -11.89 5.71 2.84
N ALA A 84 -10.57 5.57 2.96
CA ALA A 84 -9.94 5.15 4.21
C ALA A 84 -10.26 6.09 5.37
N GLN A 85 -10.14 7.41 5.15
CA GLN A 85 -10.48 8.42 6.16
C GLN A 85 -11.95 8.37 6.56
N ALA A 86 -12.87 8.30 5.59
CA ALA A 86 -14.31 8.25 5.84
C ALA A 86 -14.71 7.01 6.67
N VAL A 87 -14.20 5.83 6.29
CA VAL A 87 -14.50 4.58 7.01
C VAL A 87 -13.84 4.54 8.38
N ALA A 88 -12.59 4.99 8.51
CA ALA A 88 -11.89 5.04 9.81
C ALA A 88 -12.55 6.03 10.79
N ALA A 89 -13.06 7.15 10.30
CA ALA A 89 -13.82 8.10 11.12
C ALA A 89 -15.13 7.48 11.63
N ALA A 90 -15.85 6.77 10.75
CA ALA A 90 -17.08 6.07 11.09
C ALA A 90 -16.87 4.87 12.04
N ALA A 91 -15.67 4.30 12.05
CA ALA A 91 -15.23 3.22 12.93
C ALA A 91 -16.25 2.06 13.01
N PRO A 92 -16.51 1.34 11.90
CA PRO A 92 -17.48 0.27 11.93
C PRO A 92 -16.99 -0.92 12.78
N PRO A 93 -17.90 -1.72 13.36
CA PRO A 93 -17.54 -2.88 14.18
C PRO A 93 -17.27 -4.14 13.32
N VAL A 94 -16.84 -3.97 12.06
CA VAL A 94 -16.59 -5.05 11.11
C VAL A 94 -15.15 -4.96 10.59
N PRO A 95 -14.55 -6.06 10.11
CA PRO A 95 -13.20 -6.03 9.55
C PRO A 95 -13.06 -4.97 8.43
N VAL A 96 -11.97 -4.21 8.45
CA VAL A 96 -11.65 -3.19 7.45
C VAL A 96 -10.30 -3.46 6.81
N LEU A 97 -10.28 -3.57 5.48
CA LEU A 97 -9.05 -3.68 4.69
C LEU A 97 -8.85 -2.41 3.87
N HIS A 98 -7.75 -1.70 4.11
CA HIS A 98 -7.40 -0.51 3.35
C HIS A 98 -6.46 -0.84 2.17
N THR A 99 -6.67 -0.18 1.02
CA THR A 99 -5.84 -0.33 -0.18
C THR A 99 -5.53 1.05 -0.77
N LEU A 100 -4.53 1.11 -1.65
CA LEU A 100 -4.02 2.35 -2.25
C LEU A 100 -3.64 3.43 -1.23
N LEU A 101 -3.01 3.00 -0.13
CA LEU A 101 -2.44 3.89 0.89
C LEU A 101 -0.95 3.66 1.03
N THR A 102 -0.21 4.72 1.34
CA THR A 102 1.12 4.54 1.92
C THR A 102 1.03 4.11 3.38
N ARG A 103 2.07 3.46 3.90
CA ARG A 103 2.19 3.06 5.32
C ARG A 103 2.02 4.27 6.24
N THR A 104 2.63 5.41 5.90
CA THR A 104 2.49 6.66 6.65
C THR A 104 1.05 7.18 6.63
N SER A 105 0.36 7.10 5.48
CA SER A 105 -1.04 7.53 5.38
C SER A 105 -1.96 6.65 6.23
N PHE A 106 -1.70 5.34 6.25
CA PHE A 106 -2.41 4.39 7.10
C PHE A 106 -2.18 4.67 8.59
N ALA A 107 -0.93 4.91 9.01
CA ALA A 107 -0.60 5.22 10.41
C ALA A 107 -1.25 6.52 10.93
N ARG A 108 -1.61 7.44 10.03
CA ARG A 108 -2.33 8.69 10.35
C ARG A 108 -3.85 8.53 10.42
N LEU A 109 -4.40 7.36 10.09
CA LEU A 109 -5.83 7.12 10.23
C LEU A 109 -6.25 7.13 11.71
N PRO A 110 -7.48 7.57 12.03
CA PRO A 110 -8.03 7.45 13.38
C PRO A 110 -7.93 6.02 13.90
N ALA A 111 -7.49 5.85 15.15
CA ALA A 111 -7.32 4.53 15.75
C ALA A 111 -8.64 3.74 15.80
N ALA A 112 -8.56 2.47 15.39
CA ALA A 112 -9.67 1.51 15.39
C ALA A 112 -10.08 1.01 16.78
N SER A 113 -9.31 1.36 17.82
CA SER A 113 -9.44 0.85 19.19
C SER A 113 -10.81 1.09 19.83
N ARG A 114 -11.64 1.98 19.26
CA ARG A 114 -13.00 2.25 19.74
C ARG A 114 -13.98 1.07 19.54
N THR A 115 -13.71 0.14 18.62
CA THR A 115 -14.66 -0.95 18.29
C THR A 115 -14.09 -2.36 18.39
N GLY A 116 -12.77 -2.52 18.54
CA GLY A 116 -12.10 -3.83 18.53
C GLY A 116 -12.12 -4.53 17.17
N ALA A 117 -12.53 -3.84 16.10
CA ALA A 117 -12.54 -4.37 14.74
C ALA A 117 -11.11 -4.62 14.23
N GLU A 118 -10.96 -5.68 13.44
CA GLU A 118 -9.72 -5.94 12.72
C GLU A 118 -9.52 -4.88 11.63
N VAL A 119 -8.36 -4.22 11.64
CA VAL A 119 -7.99 -3.26 10.61
C VAL A 119 -6.66 -3.68 10.01
N SER A 120 -6.66 -3.79 8.68
CA SER A 120 -5.51 -4.21 7.89
C SER A 120 -5.30 -3.31 6.68
N ALA A 121 -4.18 -3.48 5.99
CA ALA A 121 -3.92 -2.77 4.74
C ALA A 121 -2.99 -3.54 3.78
N VAL A 122 -3.17 -3.32 2.49
CA VAL A 122 -2.16 -3.57 1.45
C VAL A 122 -1.57 -2.21 1.05
N PHE A 123 -0.31 -1.98 1.40
CA PHE A 123 0.36 -0.70 1.17
C PHE A 123 0.79 -0.52 -0.29
N LEU A 124 1.04 0.73 -0.68
CA LEU A 124 1.72 1.08 -1.93
C LEU A 124 3.25 0.99 -1.81
N ASP A 125 3.78 1.14 -0.60
CA ASP A 125 5.23 1.19 -0.35
C ASP A 125 5.88 -0.17 -0.63
N GLN A 126 6.85 -0.18 -1.52
CA GLN A 126 7.71 -1.34 -1.75
C GLN A 126 8.67 -1.53 -0.58
N PRO A 127 9.02 -2.78 -0.21
CA PRO A 127 10.03 -3.02 0.82
C PRO A 127 11.34 -2.30 0.52
N ALA A 128 11.94 -1.63 1.51
CA ALA A 128 13.20 -0.89 1.33
C ALA A 128 14.33 -1.79 0.81
N GLN A 129 14.39 -3.03 1.30
CA GLN A 129 15.35 -4.03 0.86
C GLN A 129 15.17 -4.39 -0.63
N ARG A 130 13.93 -4.47 -1.12
CA ARG A 130 13.61 -4.72 -2.53
C ARG A 130 14.06 -3.54 -3.40
N GLN A 131 13.75 -2.31 -2.95
CA GLN A 131 14.14 -1.09 -3.65
C GLN A 131 15.66 -1.00 -3.80
N VAL A 132 16.41 -1.13 -2.70
CA VAL A 132 17.88 -1.02 -2.75
C VAL A 132 18.51 -2.20 -3.51
N ALA A 133 17.95 -3.41 -3.41
CA ALA A 133 18.37 -4.56 -4.21
C ALA A 133 18.27 -4.26 -5.71
N LEU A 134 17.14 -3.70 -6.16
CA LEU A 134 16.96 -3.27 -7.55
C LEU A 134 18.04 -2.27 -7.96
N ILE A 135 18.29 -1.26 -7.13
CA ILE A 135 19.31 -0.24 -7.42
C ILE A 135 20.68 -0.88 -7.61
N ARG A 136 21.07 -1.83 -6.74
CA ARG A 136 22.33 -2.55 -6.89
C ARG A 136 22.38 -3.43 -8.15
N LEU A 137 21.28 -4.08 -8.52
CA LEU A 137 21.21 -4.92 -9.72
C LEU A 137 21.33 -4.10 -11.02
N ALA A 138 20.72 -2.90 -11.03
CA ALA A 138 20.69 -2.01 -12.17
C ALA A 138 21.94 -1.13 -12.28
N LEU A 139 22.52 -0.72 -11.16
CA LEU A 139 23.65 0.22 -11.08
C LEU A 139 24.76 -0.38 -10.20
N PRO A 140 25.44 -1.44 -10.67
CA PRO A 140 26.40 -2.19 -9.86
C PRO A 140 27.57 -1.34 -9.36
N ASP A 141 27.99 -0.34 -10.12
CA ASP A 141 29.12 0.54 -9.79
C ASP A 141 28.74 1.76 -8.94
N ALA A 142 27.45 2.01 -8.74
CA ALA A 142 27.00 3.13 -7.93
C ALA A 142 27.41 2.94 -6.46
N ARG A 143 27.98 3.99 -5.86
CA ARG A 143 28.48 3.97 -4.48
C ARG A 143 27.56 4.68 -3.49
N ARG A 144 26.94 5.78 -3.92
CA ARG A 144 26.20 6.70 -3.06
C ARG A 144 24.69 6.60 -3.31
N LEU A 145 23.92 6.56 -2.24
CA LEU A 145 22.46 6.55 -2.26
C LEU A 145 21.95 7.87 -1.67
N ALA A 146 21.43 8.75 -2.52
CA ALA A 146 20.87 10.03 -2.10
C ALA A 146 19.40 9.84 -1.66
N LEU A 147 19.07 10.34 -0.47
CA LEU A 147 17.76 10.21 0.15
C LEU A 147 17.29 11.56 0.69
N LEU A 148 16.08 11.95 0.34
CA LEU A 148 15.44 13.18 0.82
C LEU A 148 14.31 12.80 1.76
N ALA A 149 14.41 13.21 3.02
CA ALA A 149 13.43 12.89 4.07
C ALA A 149 12.51 14.09 4.30
N GLY A 150 11.28 14.00 3.79
CA GLY A 150 10.20 14.90 4.17
C GLY A 150 9.40 14.38 5.37
N PRO A 151 8.37 15.13 5.83
CA PRO A 151 7.59 14.77 7.01
C PRO A 151 6.82 13.44 6.90
N ALA A 152 6.55 12.97 5.69
CA ALA A 152 5.78 11.74 5.45
C ALA A 152 6.67 10.53 5.14
N SER A 153 7.99 10.71 4.97
CA SER A 153 8.91 9.68 4.50
C SER A 153 10.10 9.38 5.41
N ARG A 154 10.21 10.05 6.58
CA ARG A 154 11.37 9.88 7.49
C ARG A 154 11.68 8.42 7.82
N GLU A 155 10.69 7.66 8.26
CA GLU A 155 10.84 6.24 8.60
C GLU A 155 11.29 5.41 7.39
N LEU A 156 10.70 5.65 6.21
CA LEU A 156 11.08 4.96 4.99
C LEU A 156 12.51 5.32 4.55
N VAL A 157 12.93 6.57 4.71
CA VAL A 157 14.31 6.99 4.41
C VAL A 157 15.31 6.31 5.33
N ASP A 158 14.99 6.15 6.62
CA ASP A 158 15.83 5.41 7.55
C ASP A 158 15.93 3.93 7.14
N GLU A 159 14.81 3.29 6.79
CA GLU A 159 14.78 1.91 6.26
C GLU A 159 15.60 1.76 4.97
N LEU A 160 15.49 2.72 4.04
CA LEU A 160 16.27 2.75 2.80
C LEU A 160 17.75 2.95 3.06
N ALA A 161 18.13 3.75 4.05
CA ALA A 161 19.53 3.95 4.42
C ALA A 161 20.13 2.67 5.02
N GLU A 162 19.42 1.99 5.93
CA GLU A 162 19.88 0.71 6.48
C GLU A 162 20.00 -0.38 5.41
N ALA A 163 19.00 -0.47 4.52
CA ALA A 163 19.08 -1.35 3.36
C ALA A 163 20.26 -0.95 2.45
N GLY A 164 20.48 0.35 2.22
CA GLY A 164 21.61 0.93 1.52
C GLY A 164 22.95 0.37 2.01
N ARG A 165 23.20 0.47 3.32
CA ARG A 165 24.43 -0.03 3.94
C ARG A 165 24.59 -1.54 3.76
N THR A 166 23.50 -2.31 3.91
CA THR A 166 23.49 -3.76 3.68
C THR A 166 23.92 -4.12 2.26
N PHE A 167 23.54 -3.30 1.27
CA PHE A 167 23.92 -3.42 -0.13
C PHE A 167 25.17 -2.63 -0.51
N ARG A 168 26.00 -2.24 0.47
CA ARG A 168 27.27 -1.52 0.29
C ARG A 168 27.15 -0.18 -0.42
N PHE A 169 26.00 0.47 -0.30
CA PHE A 169 25.88 1.89 -0.60
C PHE A 169 26.29 2.72 0.62
N GLU A 170 26.75 3.94 0.34
CA GLU A 170 26.89 5.02 1.30
C GLU A 170 25.63 5.90 1.24
N PRO A 171 24.71 5.84 2.22
CA PRO A 171 23.53 6.69 2.22
C PRO A 171 23.88 8.11 2.62
N ILE A 172 23.46 9.09 1.80
CA ILE A 172 23.48 10.52 2.15
C ILE A 172 22.04 10.99 2.26
N GLN A 173 21.69 11.48 3.45
CA GLN A 173 20.36 11.96 3.75
C GLN A 173 20.34 13.47 3.94
N ALA A 174 19.27 14.11 3.46
CA ALA A 174 18.95 15.49 3.80
C ALA A 174 17.46 15.62 4.13
N ARG A 175 17.13 16.54 5.05
CA ARG A 175 15.74 16.80 5.47
C ARG A 175 15.11 17.89 4.61
N VAL A 176 13.82 17.74 4.35
CA VAL A 176 13.02 18.70 3.57
C VAL A 176 11.67 18.88 4.27
N ASP A 177 11.56 19.88 5.13
CA ASP A 177 10.29 20.16 5.82
C ASP A 177 9.43 21.16 5.02
N THR A 178 10.08 22.00 4.20
CA THR A 178 9.46 22.98 3.31
C THR A 178 10.06 22.92 1.90
N GLU A 179 9.39 23.56 0.93
CA GLU A 179 9.92 23.66 -0.44
C GLU A 179 11.23 24.46 -0.52
N GLN A 180 11.44 25.41 0.40
CA GLN A 180 12.69 26.19 0.48
C GLN A 180 13.89 25.31 0.89
N ASP A 181 13.65 24.33 1.76
CA ASP A 181 14.67 23.38 2.21
C ASP A 181 15.10 22.44 1.06
N LEU A 182 14.22 22.19 0.09
CA LEU A 182 14.47 21.24 -1.00
C LEU A 182 15.71 21.61 -1.82
N PHE A 183 15.90 22.90 -2.13
CA PHE A 183 17.07 23.34 -2.89
C PHE A 183 18.37 23.05 -2.14
N VAL A 184 18.43 23.39 -0.85
CA VAL A 184 19.59 23.16 0.01
C VAL A 184 19.86 21.66 0.16
N ALA A 185 18.80 20.87 0.39
CA ALA A 185 18.90 19.42 0.50
C ALA A 185 19.43 18.76 -0.77
N LEU A 186 18.99 19.21 -1.95
CA LEU A 186 19.50 18.73 -3.24
C LEU A 186 20.99 19.04 -3.42
N GLN A 187 21.45 20.25 -3.05
CA GLN A 187 22.86 20.61 -3.09
C GLN A 187 23.70 19.71 -2.17
N GLN A 188 23.18 19.37 -0.98
CA GLN A 188 23.87 18.50 -0.03
C GLN A 188 24.02 17.07 -0.58
N VAL A 189 22.91 16.45 -1.02
CA VAL A 189 22.95 15.04 -1.46
C VAL A 189 23.71 14.86 -2.79
N PHE A 190 23.72 15.89 -3.64
CA PHE A 190 24.44 15.89 -4.92
C PHE A 190 25.80 16.60 -4.89
N SER A 191 26.39 16.74 -3.70
CA SER A 191 27.80 17.11 -3.51
C SER A 191 28.75 16.26 -4.36
N GLU A 192 28.39 14.99 -4.58
CA GLU A 192 29.00 14.09 -5.58
C GLU A 192 27.88 13.30 -6.30
N PRO A 193 28.17 12.62 -7.42
CA PRO A 193 27.19 11.77 -8.08
C PRO A 193 26.62 10.70 -7.14
N ALA A 194 25.29 10.55 -7.14
CA ALA A 194 24.58 9.60 -6.29
C ALA A 194 23.29 9.13 -6.97
N VAL A 195 22.79 7.96 -6.57
CA VAL A 195 21.46 7.50 -7.02
C VAL A 195 20.41 8.10 -6.10
N LEU A 196 19.56 8.99 -6.63
CA LEU A 196 18.46 9.55 -5.86
C LEU A 196 17.30 8.56 -5.84
N THR A 197 16.91 8.11 -4.65
CA THR A 197 15.70 7.28 -4.48
C THR A 197 14.55 8.15 -4.05
N ALA A 198 13.56 8.30 -4.94
CA ALA A 198 12.37 9.05 -4.63
C ALA A 198 11.49 8.30 -3.63
N THR A 199 10.92 9.02 -2.68
CA THR A 199 9.99 8.51 -1.68
C THR A 199 8.63 9.19 -1.86
N PRO A 200 7.51 8.54 -1.49
CA PRO A 200 6.17 9.10 -1.63
C PRO A 200 5.90 10.18 -0.56
N ASP A 201 6.63 11.29 -0.65
CA ASP A 201 6.51 12.45 0.23
C ASP A 201 6.10 13.70 -0.56
N PRO A 202 4.89 14.24 -0.34
CA PRO A 202 4.42 15.40 -1.10
C PRO A 202 5.20 16.68 -0.80
N ALA A 203 5.97 16.77 0.30
CA ALA A 203 6.85 17.91 0.56
C ALA A 203 8.08 17.91 -0.37
N VAL A 204 8.48 16.73 -0.87
CA VAL A 204 9.67 16.56 -1.71
C VAL A 204 9.29 16.32 -3.16
N PHE A 205 8.38 15.37 -3.42
CA PHE A 205 8.01 14.90 -4.74
C PHE A 205 6.53 15.15 -5.00
N ASN A 206 6.23 16.24 -5.72
CA ASN A 206 4.89 16.58 -6.19
C ASN A 206 4.95 17.17 -7.61
N SER A 207 3.80 17.54 -8.18
CA SER A 207 3.70 18.08 -9.54
C SER A 207 4.49 19.36 -9.77
N TYR A 208 4.77 20.14 -8.72
CA TYR A 208 5.51 21.39 -8.79
C TYR A 208 7.02 21.17 -8.63
N THR A 209 7.43 20.23 -7.79
CA THR A 209 8.86 20.02 -7.46
C THR A 209 9.55 18.98 -8.33
N VAL A 210 8.81 17.99 -8.86
CA VAL A 210 9.39 16.81 -9.53
C VAL A 210 10.31 17.19 -10.71
N GLN A 211 9.90 18.16 -11.53
CA GLN A 211 10.69 18.58 -12.68
C GLN A 211 12.03 19.19 -12.25
N ASN A 212 12.01 20.06 -11.24
CA ASN A 212 13.23 20.69 -10.73
C ASN A 212 14.17 19.66 -10.10
N VAL A 213 13.64 18.71 -9.31
CA VAL A 213 14.42 17.61 -8.73
C VAL A 213 15.10 16.78 -9.82
N LEU A 214 14.36 16.37 -10.85
CA LEU A 214 14.90 15.57 -11.97
C LEU A 214 15.96 16.34 -12.77
N LEU A 215 15.72 17.61 -13.10
CA LEU A 215 16.69 18.45 -13.80
C LEU A 215 17.97 18.65 -12.99
N THR A 216 17.83 18.82 -11.67
CA THR A 216 18.98 18.96 -10.77
C THR A 216 19.77 17.67 -10.71
N ALA A 217 19.12 16.52 -10.51
CA ALA A 217 19.77 15.21 -10.53
C ALA A 217 20.53 14.96 -11.85
N TYR A 218 19.92 15.29 -12.99
CA TYR A 218 20.54 15.14 -14.30
C TYR A 218 21.81 15.98 -14.48
N ARG A 219 21.82 17.25 -14.02
CA ARG A 219 23.03 18.11 -14.06
C ARG A 219 24.20 17.52 -13.27
N HIS A 220 23.90 16.77 -12.21
CA HIS A 220 24.89 16.08 -11.39
C HIS A 220 25.20 14.65 -11.86
N ARG A 221 24.67 14.22 -13.02
CA ARG A 221 24.75 12.85 -13.55
C ARG A 221 24.25 11.80 -12.54
N SER A 222 23.27 12.18 -11.74
CA SER A 222 22.66 11.38 -10.70
C SER A 222 21.36 10.77 -11.22
N PRO A 223 21.28 9.44 -11.46
CA PRO A 223 20.04 8.82 -11.87
C PRO A 223 19.01 8.85 -10.73
N VAL A 224 17.73 8.97 -11.10
CA VAL A 224 16.61 8.97 -10.15
C VAL A 224 15.82 7.66 -10.26
N ILE A 225 15.45 7.09 -9.12
CA ILE A 225 14.65 5.88 -9.00
C ILE A 225 13.29 6.26 -8.42
N GLY A 226 12.23 6.07 -9.20
CA GLY A 226 10.87 6.42 -8.85
C GLY A 226 10.12 5.31 -8.11
N PHE A 227 9.03 5.69 -7.44
CA PHE A 227 8.11 4.78 -6.75
C PHE A 227 6.79 4.58 -7.51
N SER A 228 6.67 5.13 -8.73
CA SER A 228 5.49 5.00 -9.58
C SER A 228 5.85 5.13 -11.06
N PRO A 229 5.03 4.58 -11.97
CA PRO A 229 5.31 4.65 -13.41
C PRO A 229 5.28 6.09 -13.95
N ALA A 230 4.58 7.00 -13.25
CA ALA A 230 4.58 8.43 -13.59
C ALA A 230 5.97 9.06 -13.47
N TYR A 231 6.79 8.64 -12.50
CA TYR A 231 8.17 9.15 -12.37
C TYR A 231 9.08 8.66 -13.48
N ALA A 232 8.97 7.39 -13.89
CA ALA A 232 9.70 6.87 -15.05
C ALA A 232 9.35 7.67 -16.31
N ARG A 233 8.06 7.94 -16.55
CA ARG A 233 7.59 8.82 -17.64
C ARG A 233 8.10 10.26 -17.51
N ALA A 234 8.19 10.78 -16.29
CA ALA A 234 8.66 12.14 -16.02
C ALA A 234 10.17 12.33 -16.19
N GLY A 235 10.96 11.24 -16.27
CA GLY A 235 12.40 11.29 -16.48
C GLY A 235 13.25 10.63 -15.40
N ALA A 236 12.65 9.88 -14.46
CA ALA A 236 13.41 8.95 -13.64
C ALA A 236 13.97 7.80 -14.51
N LEU A 237 15.13 7.27 -14.12
CA LEU A 237 15.80 6.17 -14.81
C LEU A 237 14.97 4.88 -14.74
N LEU A 238 14.51 4.56 -13.53
CA LEU A 238 13.71 3.39 -13.22
C LEU A 238 12.54 3.79 -12.32
N ALA A 239 11.51 2.95 -12.26
CA ALA A 239 10.55 2.99 -11.16
C ALA A 239 10.17 1.58 -10.71
N LEU A 240 10.02 1.38 -9.39
CA LEU A 240 9.52 0.14 -8.80
C LEU A 240 8.18 0.42 -8.11
N TYR A 241 7.15 -0.31 -8.48
CA TYR A 241 5.79 -0.09 -7.97
C TYR A 241 4.96 -1.37 -8.05
N SER A 242 3.78 -1.38 -7.44
CA SER A 242 2.74 -2.39 -7.71
C SER A 242 1.61 -1.74 -8.47
N THR A 243 1.02 -2.46 -9.42
CA THR A 243 -0.13 -1.95 -10.17
C THR A 243 -1.40 -1.95 -9.30
N PRO A 244 -2.40 -1.11 -9.63
CA PRO A 244 -3.69 -1.17 -8.96
C PRO A 244 -4.32 -2.57 -9.05
N ALA A 245 -4.21 -3.26 -10.19
CA ALA A 245 -4.64 -4.66 -10.32
C ALA A 245 -3.92 -5.62 -9.34
N GLN A 246 -2.60 -5.53 -9.19
CA GLN A 246 -1.84 -6.37 -8.23
C GLN A 246 -2.28 -6.12 -6.79
N ILE A 247 -2.47 -4.84 -6.41
CA ILE A 247 -2.97 -4.47 -5.08
C ILE A 247 -4.38 -5.03 -4.87
N GLY A 248 -5.26 -4.87 -5.87
CA GLY A 248 -6.63 -5.37 -5.82
C GLY A 248 -6.71 -6.89 -5.72
N SER A 249 -5.88 -7.62 -6.48
CA SER A 249 -5.79 -9.08 -6.41
C SER A 249 -5.34 -9.54 -5.02
N GLN A 250 -4.28 -8.96 -4.45
CA GLN A 250 -3.84 -9.28 -3.10
C GLN A 250 -4.89 -8.93 -2.03
N ALA A 251 -5.63 -7.84 -2.20
CA ALA A 251 -6.73 -7.48 -1.31
C ALA A 251 -7.91 -8.46 -1.42
N GLY A 252 -8.25 -8.88 -2.64
CA GLY A 252 -9.28 -9.88 -2.91
C GLY A 252 -8.95 -11.24 -2.29
N ASP A 253 -7.69 -11.68 -2.35
CA ASP A 253 -7.22 -12.88 -1.64
C ASP A 253 -7.47 -12.80 -0.12
N ALA A 254 -7.14 -11.65 0.48
CA ALA A 254 -7.35 -11.41 1.91
C ALA A 254 -8.83 -11.43 2.27
N VAL A 255 -9.67 -10.79 1.45
CA VAL A 255 -11.13 -10.80 1.62
C VAL A 255 -11.70 -12.21 1.47
N ALA A 256 -11.27 -12.96 0.45
CA ALA A 256 -11.67 -14.35 0.25
C ALA A 256 -11.31 -15.24 1.45
N GLY A 257 -10.19 -14.95 2.13
CA GLY A 257 -9.81 -15.57 3.40
C GLY A 257 -10.83 -15.31 4.51
N VAL A 258 -11.27 -14.06 4.67
CA VAL A 258 -12.31 -13.67 5.64
C VAL A 258 -13.66 -14.31 5.31
N LEU A 259 -14.01 -14.39 4.02
CA LEU A 259 -15.25 -15.04 3.56
C LEU A 259 -15.28 -16.53 3.92
N ARG A 260 -14.11 -17.19 3.92
CA ARG A 260 -13.91 -18.58 4.36
C ARG A 260 -13.83 -18.76 5.89
N GLY A 261 -14.06 -17.70 6.67
CA GLY A 261 -14.04 -17.74 8.14
C GLY A 261 -12.68 -17.44 8.78
N GLY A 262 -11.70 -16.99 7.99
CA GLY A 262 -10.42 -16.50 8.48
C GLY A 262 -10.49 -15.07 9.03
N ARG A 263 -9.34 -14.57 9.49
CA ARG A 263 -9.13 -13.19 9.93
C ARG A 263 -8.40 -12.40 8.84
N LEU A 264 -8.46 -11.07 8.89
CA LEU A 264 -7.62 -10.24 8.04
C LEU A 264 -6.13 -10.47 8.40
N PRO A 265 -5.22 -10.45 7.40
CA PRO A 265 -3.79 -10.49 7.67
C PRO A 265 -3.33 -9.21 8.36
N LEU A 266 -2.09 -9.19 8.86
CA LEU A 266 -1.48 -7.94 9.31
C LEU A 266 -1.26 -6.98 8.13
N PRO A 267 -1.30 -5.65 8.35
CA PRO A 267 -0.92 -4.68 7.33
C PRO A 267 0.46 -4.98 6.75
N ALA A 268 0.56 -5.02 5.42
CA ALA A 268 1.80 -5.44 4.77
C ALA A 268 2.06 -4.71 3.45
N ALA A 269 3.34 -4.71 3.05
CA ALA A 269 3.78 -4.30 1.73
C ALA A 269 3.21 -5.26 0.64
N PRO A 270 3.16 -4.81 -0.63
CA PRO A 270 2.64 -5.64 -1.70
C PRO A 270 3.62 -6.76 -2.07
N ARG A 271 3.06 -7.94 -2.38
CA ARG A 271 3.82 -9.13 -2.75
C ARG A 271 4.41 -9.00 -4.14
N GLU A 272 3.57 -8.58 -5.08
CA GLU A 272 3.89 -8.41 -6.49
C GLU A 272 4.33 -6.98 -6.80
N PHE A 273 5.13 -6.81 -7.84
CA PHE A 273 5.66 -5.53 -8.27
C PHE A 273 5.98 -5.56 -9.77
N GLU A 274 6.18 -4.37 -10.33
CA GLU A 274 6.66 -4.13 -11.68
C GLU A 274 7.82 -3.14 -11.66
N ILE A 275 8.64 -3.20 -12.70
CA ILE A 275 9.74 -2.27 -12.93
C ILE A 275 9.50 -1.56 -14.26
N SER A 276 9.45 -0.23 -14.24
CA SER A 276 9.53 0.59 -15.46
C SER A 276 10.97 1.03 -15.71
N VAL A 277 11.40 0.98 -16.97
CA VAL A 277 12.73 1.44 -17.40
C VAL A 277 12.60 2.61 -18.37
N ASN A 278 13.38 3.67 -18.17
CA ASN A 278 13.49 4.78 -19.12
C ASN A 278 14.78 4.68 -19.93
N SER A 279 14.70 4.04 -21.09
CA SER A 279 15.84 3.81 -21.99
C SER A 279 16.45 5.11 -22.55
N ASN A 280 15.66 6.18 -22.67
CA ASN A 280 16.14 7.49 -23.12
C ASN A 280 17.01 8.17 -22.05
N VAL A 281 16.62 8.06 -20.79
CA VAL A 281 17.42 8.56 -19.66
C VAL A 281 18.68 7.72 -19.51
N ALA A 282 18.58 6.39 -19.60
CA ALA A 282 19.73 5.49 -19.56
C ALA A 282 20.79 5.86 -20.61
N ARG A 283 20.37 6.03 -21.88
CA ARG A 283 21.25 6.44 -22.97
C ARG A 283 21.89 7.80 -22.72
N SER A 284 21.12 8.78 -22.27
CA SER A 284 21.61 10.14 -21.99
C SER A 284 22.63 10.19 -20.85
N LEU A 285 22.52 9.26 -19.88
CA LEU A 285 23.48 9.10 -18.78
C LEU A 285 24.62 8.12 -19.09
N GLY A 286 24.61 7.47 -20.26
CA GLY A 286 25.61 6.45 -20.61
C GLY A 286 25.52 5.18 -19.75
N ILE A 287 24.32 4.84 -19.27
CA ILE A 287 24.07 3.69 -18.42
C ILE A 287 23.53 2.55 -19.28
N GLU A 288 24.20 1.40 -19.21
CA GLU A 288 23.67 0.14 -19.75
C GLU A 288 22.72 -0.48 -18.72
N LEU A 289 21.46 -0.68 -19.13
CA LEU A 289 20.43 -1.29 -18.29
C LEU A 289 19.86 -2.53 -18.95
N ASP A 290 19.67 -3.55 -18.13
CA ASP A 290 18.82 -4.70 -18.47
C ASP A 290 17.38 -4.25 -18.77
N SER A 291 16.63 -5.09 -19.50
CA SER A 291 15.21 -4.84 -19.70
C SER A 291 14.43 -4.90 -18.37
N ALA A 292 13.23 -4.34 -18.36
CA ALA A 292 12.33 -4.40 -17.21
C ALA A 292 12.08 -5.84 -16.75
N GLU A 293 11.88 -6.75 -17.69
CA GLU A 293 11.66 -8.18 -17.44
C GLU A 293 12.91 -8.83 -16.86
N GLY A 294 14.09 -8.50 -17.41
CA GLY A 294 15.38 -8.99 -16.93
C GLY A 294 15.66 -8.58 -15.47
N LEU A 295 15.46 -7.30 -15.15
CA LEU A 295 15.59 -6.79 -13.79
C LEU A 295 14.59 -7.45 -12.84
N THR A 296 13.34 -7.62 -13.28
CA THR A 296 12.27 -8.26 -12.48
C THR A 296 12.64 -9.70 -12.14
N ALA A 297 13.04 -10.50 -13.13
CA ALA A 297 13.42 -11.90 -12.93
C ALA A 297 14.61 -12.04 -11.98
N ARG A 298 15.64 -11.21 -12.13
CA ARG A 298 16.82 -11.20 -11.26
C ARG A 298 16.46 -10.81 -9.83
N LEU A 299 15.63 -9.79 -9.66
CA LEU A 299 15.20 -9.32 -8.35
C LEU A 299 14.37 -10.39 -7.62
N MET A 300 13.40 -11.01 -8.31
CA MET A 300 12.60 -12.12 -7.74
C MET A 300 13.47 -13.30 -7.31
N LYS A 301 14.44 -13.69 -8.15
CA LYS A 301 15.39 -14.76 -7.80
C LYS A 301 16.20 -14.43 -6.54
N GLN A 302 16.59 -13.17 -6.38
CA GLN A 302 17.33 -12.72 -5.20
C GLN A 302 16.46 -12.69 -3.93
N GLU A 303 15.18 -12.34 -4.05
CA GLU A 303 14.24 -12.39 -2.91
C GLU A 303 13.97 -13.82 -2.45
N GLN A 304 13.92 -14.79 -3.36
CA GLN A 304 13.69 -16.21 -3.05
C GLN A 304 14.93 -16.92 -2.48
N GLY A 305 16.13 -16.39 -2.74
CA GLY A 305 17.40 -16.96 -2.26
C GLY A 305 17.84 -16.44 -0.88
N ARG A 306 17.01 -15.64 -0.21
CA ARG A 306 17.23 -15.11 1.14
C ARG A 306 16.40 -15.88 2.16
#